data_AF-A0A2G4SFX5-F1
#
_entry.id   AF-A0A2G4SFX5-F1
#
_cell.length_a   1.000
_cell.length_b   1.000
_cell.length_c   1.000
_cell.angle_alpha   90.00
_cell.angle_beta   90.00
_cell.angle_gamma   90.00
#
_symmetry.space_group_name_H-M   'P 1'
#
loop_
_entity.id
_entity.type
_entity.pdbx_description
1 polymer ?
#
loop_
_entity_poly.entity_id
_entity_poly.type
_entity_poly.pdbx_seq_one_letter_code
_entity_poly.pdbx_strand_id
1 'polypeptide(L)'
;MHEEQSLDMKKSNNGNCAACTAQFPLVNTGQSISEAKYLITTDEEYPNIKYIGTKTPPQNHLYKAVRLACVRSLTAEFCQGRDGPVLFGDDENGYVMSYMFKLRDSQARGEARFYSFMILMADRVYLISCWPFIVSAFKSMVIQLQERANAVFQKEKEVKQQQQQFSYYSISNRRGAPISQEQFFKRRSHTPLRSLVDLLGIKDIYIHIQAQFSFVLKLASRKRIEKLNPGRTESMLYLKMKEEYLAKRHQQQQKEEQG
;
A
#
# COMPACT_ATOMS: atom_id res chain seq x y z
N MET A 1 14.98 -2.00 -31.85
CA MET A 1 14.94 -0.59 -31.40
C MET A 1 13.60 -0.38 -30.73
N HIS A 2 13.54 -0.49 -29.41
CA HIS A 2 12.33 -0.17 -28.64
C HIS A 2 12.70 0.96 -27.69
N GLU A 3 11.99 2.07 -27.86
CA GLU A 3 12.17 3.34 -27.15
C GLU A 3 12.09 3.15 -25.64
N GLU A 4 13.18 3.49 -24.95
CA GLU A 4 13.13 3.89 -23.54
C GLU A 4 12.36 5.21 -23.45
N GLN A 5 11.06 5.14 -23.15
CA GLN A 5 10.30 6.32 -22.80
C GLN A 5 10.81 6.87 -21.46
N SER A 6 11.57 7.96 -21.55
CA SER A 6 12.01 8.78 -20.42
C SER A 6 10.81 9.22 -19.59
N LEU A 7 10.69 8.67 -18.38
CA LEU A 7 9.73 9.10 -17.37
C LEU A 7 10.21 10.42 -16.75
N ASP A 8 9.95 11.54 -17.44
CA ASP A 8 10.13 12.88 -16.90
C ASP A 8 9.12 13.15 -15.78
N MET A 9 9.60 12.92 -14.56
CA MET A 9 8.83 13.04 -13.32
C MET A 9 8.84 14.51 -12.89
N LYS A 10 7.73 15.23 -13.10
CA LYS A 10 7.56 16.58 -12.56
C LYS A 10 7.67 16.54 -11.02
N LYS A 11 8.62 17.31 -10.48
CA LYS A 11 8.86 17.49 -9.04
C LYS A 11 7.57 17.93 -8.36
N SER A 12 6.98 17.05 -7.54
CA SER A 12 5.91 17.43 -6.62
C SER A 12 6.49 18.36 -5.55
N ASN A 13 5.75 19.41 -5.22
CA ASN A 13 6.15 20.49 -4.33
C ASN A 13 6.49 19.93 -2.92
N ASN A 14 7.75 20.03 -2.50
CA ASN A 14 8.20 19.63 -1.16
C ASN A 14 7.64 20.61 -0.12
N GLY A 15 6.44 20.35 0.38
CA GLY A 15 6.00 20.90 1.65
C GLY A 15 6.78 20.19 2.78
N ASN A 16 7.53 20.95 3.58
CA ASN A 16 8.43 20.49 4.66
C ASN A 16 7.73 19.81 5.85
N CYS A 17 6.78 18.90 5.63
CA CYS A 17 6.21 18.08 6.70
C CYS A 17 7.00 16.77 6.81
N ALA A 18 7.78 16.64 7.88
CA ALA A 18 8.57 15.43 8.15
C ALA A 18 7.69 14.16 8.25
N ALA A 19 6.46 14.28 8.77
CA ALA A 19 5.50 13.18 8.81
C ALA A 19 4.91 12.78 7.44
N CYS A 20 4.91 13.69 6.47
CA CYS A 20 4.43 13.42 5.10
C CYS A 20 5.53 12.93 4.17
N THR A 21 6.79 12.89 4.64
CA THR A 21 7.93 12.50 3.81
C THR A 21 8.18 11.00 3.94
N ALA A 22 7.91 10.24 2.89
CA ALA A 22 8.40 8.87 2.79
C ALA A 22 9.91 8.91 2.53
N GLN A 23 10.69 8.23 3.36
CA GLN A 23 12.15 8.13 3.25
C GLN A 23 12.50 6.77 2.67
N PHE A 24 12.92 6.74 1.41
CA PHE A 24 13.40 5.54 0.75
C PHE A 24 14.90 5.32 1.04
N PRO A 25 15.41 4.10 0.85
CA PRO A 25 16.82 3.80 1.08
C PRO A 25 17.74 4.68 0.25
N LEU A 26 18.91 5.01 0.80
CA LEU A 26 19.96 5.70 0.06
C LEU A 26 20.68 4.70 -0.85
N VAL A 27 20.85 5.07 -2.11
CA VAL A 27 21.54 4.29 -3.13
C VAL A 27 22.79 5.05 -3.56
N ASN A 28 23.90 4.32 -3.64
CA ASN A 28 25.15 4.85 -4.17
C ASN A 28 25.17 4.63 -5.69
N THR A 29 25.09 5.72 -6.47
CA THR A 29 25.19 5.67 -7.94
C THR A 29 26.63 5.78 -8.44
N GLY A 30 27.63 5.60 -7.57
CA GLY A 30 29.05 5.73 -7.87
C GLY A 30 29.55 7.18 -7.89
N GLN A 31 28.68 8.14 -8.22
CA GLN A 31 29.00 9.58 -8.25
C GLN A 31 28.40 10.35 -7.06
N SER A 32 27.30 9.89 -6.48
CA SER A 32 26.67 10.49 -5.31
C SER A 32 25.81 9.48 -4.55
N ILE A 33 25.63 9.73 -3.26
CA ILE A 33 24.65 9.02 -2.43
C ILE A 33 23.35 9.80 -2.51
N SER A 34 22.30 9.18 -3.05
CA SER A 34 20.99 9.81 -3.22
C SER A 34 19.86 8.86 -2.79
N GLU A 35 18.71 9.42 -2.43
CA GLU A 35 17.53 8.64 -2.08
C GLU A 35 16.99 7.88 -3.31
N ALA A 36 16.62 6.61 -3.15
CA ALA A 36 16.01 5.83 -4.22
C ALA A 36 14.75 6.53 -4.76
N LYS A 37 14.64 6.62 -6.10
CA LYS A 37 13.50 7.25 -6.78
C LYS A 37 12.23 6.39 -6.70
N TYR A 38 12.40 5.07 -6.72
CA TYR A 38 11.32 4.08 -6.70
C TYR A 38 11.84 2.74 -6.15
N LEU A 39 10.93 1.88 -5.72
CA LEU A 39 11.18 0.49 -5.33
C LEU A 39 10.59 -0.44 -6.40
N ILE A 40 11.25 -1.55 -6.73
CA ILE A 40 10.73 -2.55 -7.68
C ILE A 40 10.76 -3.93 -7.02
N THR A 41 9.63 -4.63 -7.07
CA THR A 41 9.53 -6.05 -6.75
C THR A 41 9.15 -6.79 -8.03
N THR A 42 9.93 -7.79 -8.43
CA THR A 42 9.64 -8.64 -9.59
C THR A 42 8.98 -9.94 -9.15
N ASP A 43 7.99 -10.42 -9.90
CA ASP A 43 7.38 -11.72 -9.63
C ASP A 43 8.26 -12.87 -10.17
N GLU A 44 8.54 -13.87 -9.33
CA GLU A 44 9.33 -15.05 -9.72
C GLU A 44 8.59 -15.98 -10.70
N GLU A 45 7.27 -16.12 -10.57
CA GLU A 45 6.45 -16.99 -11.41
C GLU A 45 6.09 -16.33 -12.74
N TYR A 46 5.94 -15.00 -12.72
CA TYR A 46 5.60 -14.21 -13.90
C TYR A 46 6.61 -13.06 -14.08
N PRO A 47 7.77 -13.31 -14.72
CA PRO A 47 8.84 -12.31 -14.88
C PRO A 47 8.41 -11.01 -15.58
N ASN A 48 7.29 -11.05 -16.32
CA ASN A 48 6.71 -9.90 -17.01
C ASN A 48 5.95 -8.95 -16.05
N ILE A 49 5.63 -9.38 -14.83
CA ILE A 49 4.92 -8.59 -13.83
C ILE A 49 5.93 -7.93 -12.90
N LYS A 50 5.86 -6.60 -12.80
CA LYS A 50 6.69 -5.77 -11.92
C LYS A 50 5.80 -4.91 -11.03
N TYR A 51 6.04 -4.94 -9.73
CA TYR A 51 5.37 -4.08 -8.76
C TYR A 51 6.27 -2.89 -8.44
N ILE A 52 5.79 -1.68 -8.75
CA ILE A 52 6.57 -0.44 -8.62
C ILE A 52 6.03 0.36 -7.43
N GLY A 53 6.91 0.70 -6.48
CA GLY A 53 6.62 1.55 -5.34
C GLY A 53 7.18 2.97 -5.55
N THR A 54 6.31 3.97 -5.61
CA THR A 54 6.68 5.40 -5.67
C THR A 54 5.94 6.18 -4.60
N LYS A 55 6.45 7.37 -4.25
CA LYS A 55 5.78 8.29 -3.32
C LYS A 55 4.46 8.83 -3.89
N THR A 56 4.45 9.07 -5.20
CA THR A 56 3.28 9.52 -5.96
C THR A 56 3.27 8.84 -7.33
N PRO A 57 2.10 8.48 -7.88
CA PRO A 57 2.03 7.93 -9.22
C PRO A 57 2.49 8.98 -10.25
N PRO A 58 3.27 8.59 -11.28
CA PRO A 58 3.76 9.53 -12.29
C PRO A 58 2.66 9.98 -13.26
N GLN A 59 1.63 9.15 -13.51
CA GLN A 59 0.52 9.49 -14.39
C GLN A 59 -0.46 10.46 -13.70
N ASN A 60 -0.79 11.55 -14.38
CA ASN A 60 -1.64 12.63 -13.82
C ASN A 60 -3.07 12.17 -13.48
N HIS A 61 -3.69 11.33 -14.32
CA HIS A 61 -5.03 10.81 -14.05
C HIS A 61 -5.06 9.94 -12.78
N LEU A 62 -4.07 9.05 -12.62
CA LEU A 62 -3.90 8.26 -11.39
C LEU A 62 -3.62 9.14 -10.17
N TYR A 63 -2.79 10.17 -10.32
CA TYR A 63 -2.49 11.10 -9.23
C TYR A 63 -3.74 11.78 -8.68
N LYS A 64 -4.64 12.24 -9.56
CA LYS A 64 -5.92 12.85 -9.16
C LYS A 64 -6.79 11.87 -8.39
N ALA A 65 -6.98 10.65 -8.93
CA ALA A 65 -7.79 9.61 -8.29
C ALA A 65 -7.23 9.18 -6.93
N VAL A 66 -5.93 8.90 -6.85
CA VAL A 66 -5.25 8.53 -5.60
C VAL A 66 -5.34 9.65 -4.57
N ARG A 67 -5.10 10.91 -4.97
CA ARG A 67 -5.17 12.05 -4.05
C ARG A 67 -6.58 12.23 -3.49
N LEU A 68 -7.61 12.15 -4.34
CA LEU A 68 -9.01 12.24 -3.91
C LEU A 68 -9.35 11.11 -2.92
N ALA A 69 -8.95 9.89 -3.23
CA ALA A 69 -9.12 8.73 -2.38
C ALA A 69 -8.43 8.88 -1.02
N CYS A 70 -7.20 9.39 -0.97
CA CYS A 70 -6.50 9.67 0.29
C CYS A 70 -7.23 10.70 1.15
N VAL A 71 -7.70 11.80 0.55
CA VAL A 71 -8.45 12.85 1.29
C VAL A 71 -9.74 12.26 1.85
N ARG A 72 -10.55 11.61 1.01
CA ARG A 72 -11.81 10.98 1.45
C ARG A 72 -11.59 9.98 2.58
N SER A 73 -10.59 9.10 2.43
CA SER A 73 -10.24 8.08 3.43
C SER A 73 -9.94 8.67 4.81
N LEU A 74 -9.34 9.86 4.89
CA LEU A 74 -8.90 10.44 6.15
C LEU A 74 -9.88 11.48 6.73
N THR A 75 -10.71 12.12 5.90
CA THR A 75 -11.54 13.26 6.33
C THR A 75 -13.04 13.05 6.23
N ALA A 76 -13.51 12.31 5.22
CA ALA A 76 -14.94 12.27 4.86
C ALA A 76 -15.60 10.95 5.27
N GLU A 77 -14.86 9.85 5.20
CA GLU A 77 -15.43 8.52 5.39
C GLU A 77 -15.40 8.13 6.87
N PHE A 78 -16.59 7.90 7.43
CA PHE A 78 -16.77 7.63 8.84
C PHE A 78 -16.67 6.13 9.13
N CYS A 79 -15.68 5.74 9.95
CA CYS A 79 -15.64 4.44 10.60
C CYS A 79 -15.89 4.64 12.10
N GLN A 80 -16.85 3.92 12.68
CA GLN A 80 -17.11 3.99 14.12
C GLN A 80 -15.84 3.59 14.89
N GLY A 81 -15.37 4.47 15.78
CA GLY A 81 -14.09 4.27 16.49
C GLY A 81 -12.82 4.60 15.68
N ARG A 82 -12.95 4.95 14.39
CA ARG A 82 -11.86 5.31 13.46
C ARG A 82 -10.76 4.23 13.36
N ASP A 83 -11.18 2.97 13.36
CA ASP A 83 -10.33 1.80 13.12
C ASP A 83 -11.14 0.73 12.37
N GLY A 84 -10.74 0.43 11.14
CA GLY A 84 -11.39 -0.59 10.32
C GLY A 84 -11.55 -0.22 8.84
N PRO A 85 -12.10 -1.16 8.05
CA PRO A 85 -12.24 -1.02 6.62
C PRO A 85 -13.51 -0.26 6.23
N VAL A 86 -13.42 0.55 5.17
CA VAL A 86 -14.51 1.27 4.52
C VAL A 86 -14.38 1.11 3.00
N LEU A 87 -15.52 0.94 2.31
CA LEU A 87 -15.61 0.89 0.86
C LEU A 87 -16.33 2.15 0.37
N PHE A 88 -15.73 2.87 -0.57
CA PHE A 88 -16.34 4.03 -1.21
C PHE A 88 -15.77 4.21 -2.62
N GLY A 89 -16.34 5.12 -3.42
CA GLY A 89 -15.85 5.44 -4.75
C GLY A 89 -16.98 5.53 -5.78
N ASP A 90 -16.59 5.75 -7.03
CA ASP A 90 -17.49 5.97 -8.16
C ASP A 90 -16.85 5.44 -9.45
N ASP A 91 -17.63 5.37 -10.53
CA ASP A 91 -17.14 4.88 -11.83
C ASP A 91 -16.13 5.82 -12.50
N GLU A 92 -16.09 7.10 -12.11
CA GLU A 92 -15.19 8.10 -12.70
C GLU A 92 -13.77 8.04 -12.11
N ASN A 93 -13.66 7.92 -10.79
CA ASN A 93 -12.40 7.95 -10.05
C ASN A 93 -11.96 6.57 -9.55
N GLY A 94 -12.84 5.58 -9.66
CA GLY A 94 -12.63 4.21 -9.20
C GLY A 94 -13.13 3.97 -7.77
N TYR A 95 -13.12 2.69 -7.41
CA TYR A 95 -13.57 2.17 -6.13
C TYR A 95 -12.39 1.93 -5.20
N VAL A 96 -12.52 2.42 -3.97
CA VAL A 96 -11.49 2.41 -2.93
C VAL A 96 -11.97 1.58 -1.76
N MET A 97 -11.16 0.61 -1.37
CA MET A 97 -11.23 0.04 -0.04
C MET A 97 -10.11 0.65 0.81
N SER A 98 -10.48 1.33 1.88
CA SER A 98 -9.58 1.98 2.83
C SER A 98 -9.67 1.32 4.19
N TYR A 99 -8.55 0.91 4.77
CA TYR A 99 -8.43 0.42 6.14
C TYR A 99 -7.76 1.50 6.99
N MET A 100 -8.56 2.20 7.78
CA MET A 100 -8.09 3.24 8.69
C MET A 100 -7.60 2.62 9.99
N PHE A 101 -6.51 3.15 10.54
CA PHE A 101 -5.97 2.69 11.81
C PHE A 101 -5.25 3.82 12.54
N LYS A 102 -5.06 3.63 13.85
CA LYS A 102 -4.32 4.55 14.71
C LYS A 102 -2.99 3.95 15.15
N LEU A 103 -1.94 4.78 15.19
CA LEU A 103 -0.66 4.48 15.82
C LEU A 103 -0.45 5.39 17.03
N ARG A 104 0.09 4.86 18.13
CA ARG A 104 0.43 5.65 19.32
C ARG A 104 1.70 6.46 19.06
N ASP A 105 1.70 7.71 19.51
CA ASP A 105 2.85 8.60 19.37
C ASP A 105 2.91 9.59 20.53
N SER A 106 3.95 9.52 21.36
CA SER A 106 4.08 10.35 22.56
C SER A 106 4.32 11.83 22.28
N GLN A 107 4.63 12.19 21.03
CA GLN A 107 4.84 13.57 20.59
C GLN A 107 3.62 14.14 19.85
N ALA A 108 2.68 13.30 19.41
CA ALA A 108 1.47 13.76 18.73
C ALA A 108 0.42 14.29 19.71
N ARG A 109 -0.38 15.26 19.26
CA ARG A 109 -1.55 15.72 20.00
C ARG A 109 -2.52 14.56 20.20
N GLY A 110 -2.92 14.30 21.44
CA GLY A 110 -3.78 13.16 21.79
C GLY A 110 -3.06 11.82 21.81
N GLU A 111 -1.73 11.82 21.78
CA GLU A 111 -0.86 10.63 21.85
C GLU A 111 -1.10 9.59 20.74
N ALA A 112 -1.68 10.01 19.62
CA ALA A 112 -2.04 9.11 18.52
C ALA A 112 -2.01 9.82 17.15
N ARG A 113 -1.83 9.03 16.09
CA ARG A 113 -1.88 9.45 14.68
C ARG A 113 -2.76 8.51 13.88
N PHE A 114 -3.50 9.05 12.93
CA PHE A 114 -4.32 8.28 12.01
C PHE A 114 -3.56 8.03 10.70
N TYR A 115 -3.61 6.80 10.24
CA TYR A 115 -3.10 6.34 8.96
C TYR A 115 -4.19 5.54 8.25
N SER A 116 -4.03 5.34 6.94
CA SER A 116 -4.88 4.45 6.19
C SER A 116 -4.06 3.67 5.16
N PHE A 117 -4.35 2.37 5.05
CA PHE A 117 -3.97 1.57 3.89
C PHE A 117 -5.14 1.52 2.93
N MET A 118 -4.89 1.70 1.64
CA MET A 118 -5.96 1.71 0.65
C MET A 118 -5.58 0.93 -0.60
N ILE A 119 -6.59 0.37 -1.24
CA ILE A 119 -6.50 -0.21 -2.58
C ILE A 119 -7.54 0.48 -3.46
N LEU A 120 -7.11 0.91 -4.63
CA LEU A 120 -7.96 1.55 -5.64
C LEU A 120 -8.10 0.59 -6.82
N MET A 121 -9.34 0.29 -7.22
CA MET A 121 -9.66 -0.57 -8.35
C MET A 121 -10.73 0.08 -9.23
N ALA A 122 -10.70 -0.19 -10.53
CA ALA A 122 -11.76 0.26 -11.44
C ALA A 122 -13.04 -0.59 -11.31
N ASP A 123 -12.90 -1.88 -10.99
CA ASP A 123 -14.02 -2.82 -10.90
C ASP A 123 -14.49 -2.98 -9.44
N ARG A 124 -15.71 -2.52 -9.16
CA ARG A 124 -16.37 -2.63 -7.85
C ARG A 124 -16.61 -4.07 -7.44
N VAL A 125 -17.11 -4.90 -8.34
CA VAL A 125 -17.52 -6.29 -8.04
C VAL A 125 -16.28 -7.09 -7.69
N TYR A 126 -15.19 -6.90 -8.44
CA TYR A 126 -13.92 -7.52 -8.15
C TYR A 126 -13.36 -7.09 -6.78
N LEU A 127 -13.40 -5.80 -6.47
CA LEU A 127 -12.96 -5.30 -5.16
C LEU A 127 -13.76 -5.92 -4.00
N ILE A 128 -15.08 -6.01 -4.13
CA ILE A 128 -15.95 -6.66 -3.13
C ILE A 128 -15.62 -8.16 -3.00
N SER A 129 -15.35 -8.85 -4.11
CA SER A 129 -14.99 -10.28 -4.06
C SER A 129 -13.68 -10.53 -3.29
N CYS A 130 -12.72 -9.61 -3.39
CA CYS A 130 -11.44 -9.69 -2.69
C CYS A 130 -11.49 -9.11 -1.26
N TRP A 131 -12.61 -8.52 -0.85
CA TRP A 131 -12.73 -7.76 0.40
C TRP A 131 -12.26 -8.51 1.65
N PRO A 132 -12.74 -9.74 1.96
CA PRO A 132 -12.30 -10.44 3.17
C PRO A 132 -10.79 -10.70 3.20
N PHE A 133 -10.20 -10.99 2.03
CA PHE A 133 -8.76 -11.21 1.89
C PHE A 133 -7.96 -9.94 2.14
N ILE A 134 -8.31 -8.83 1.47
CA ILE A 134 -7.58 -7.57 1.59
C ILE A 134 -7.72 -7.02 3.02
N VAL A 135 -8.92 -7.13 3.63
CA VAL A 135 -9.15 -6.69 5.01
C VAL A 135 -8.29 -7.50 5.98
N SER A 136 -8.21 -8.81 5.80
CA SER A 136 -7.37 -9.67 6.64
C SER A 136 -5.88 -9.32 6.52
N ALA A 137 -5.40 -9.12 5.29
CA ALA A 137 -4.00 -8.74 5.04
C ALA A 137 -3.66 -7.37 5.66
N PHE A 138 -4.48 -6.35 5.40
CA PHE A 138 -4.28 -5.01 5.97
C PHE A 138 -4.37 -5.03 7.49
N LYS A 139 -5.33 -5.74 8.08
CA LYS A 139 -5.44 -5.88 9.53
C LYS A 139 -4.18 -6.50 10.14
N SER A 140 -3.63 -7.54 9.51
CA SER A 140 -2.39 -8.18 9.98
C SER A 140 -1.21 -7.21 9.96
N MET A 141 -1.04 -6.47 8.86
CA MET A 141 0.00 -5.43 8.75
C MET A 141 -0.18 -4.33 9.82
N VAL A 142 -1.42 -3.88 10.03
CA VAL A 142 -1.74 -2.84 11.02
C VAL A 142 -1.41 -3.29 12.44
N ILE A 143 -1.74 -4.53 12.82
CA ILE A 143 -1.42 -5.06 14.15
C ILE A 143 0.10 -5.00 14.40
N GLN A 144 0.92 -5.43 13.44
CA GLN A 144 2.38 -5.38 13.57
C GLN A 144 2.90 -3.95 13.75
N LEU A 145 2.33 -2.98 13.01
CA LEU A 145 2.67 -1.57 13.17
C LEU A 145 2.23 -1.01 14.52
N GLN A 146 1.04 -1.38 15.00
CA GLN A 146 0.50 -0.95 16.29
C GLN A 146 1.34 -1.50 17.45
N GLU A 147 1.71 -2.78 17.42
CA GLU A 147 2.59 -3.40 18.41
C GLU A 147 3.93 -2.67 18.49
N ARG A 148 4.55 -2.40 17.34
CA ARG A 148 5.83 -1.66 17.29
C ARG A 148 5.69 -0.24 17.82
N ALA A 149 4.66 0.49 17.38
CA ALA A 149 4.40 1.86 17.84
C ALA A 149 4.12 1.90 19.35
N ASN A 150 3.37 0.93 19.88
CA ASN A 150 3.09 0.81 21.31
C ASN A 150 4.37 0.56 22.12
N ALA A 151 5.28 -0.30 21.65
CA ALA A 151 6.55 -0.56 22.32
C ALA A 151 7.42 0.70 22.40
N VAL A 152 7.56 1.45 21.29
CA VAL A 152 8.30 2.73 21.27
C VAL A 152 7.63 3.74 22.21
N PHE A 153 6.30 3.82 22.15
CA PHE A 153 5.51 4.73 22.97
C PHE A 153 5.70 4.49 24.48
N GLN A 154 5.67 3.24 24.93
CA GLN A 154 5.87 2.91 26.35
C GLN A 154 7.28 3.26 26.82
N LYS A 155 8.30 2.89 26.03
CA LYS A 155 9.70 3.25 26.33
C LYS A 155 9.88 4.76 26.46
N GLU A 156 9.27 5.56 25.59
CA GLU A 156 9.31 7.02 25.67
C GLU A 156 8.59 7.57 26.91
N LYS A 157 7.48 6.94 27.34
CA LYS A 157 6.76 7.33 28.56
C LYS A 157 7.57 7.02 29.82
N GLU A 158 8.18 5.85 29.90
CA GLU A 158 9.02 5.44 31.04
C GLU A 158 10.19 6.40 31.23
N VAL A 159 10.90 6.75 30.14
CA VAL A 159 12.02 7.71 30.19
C VAL A 159 11.55 9.10 30.67
N LYS A 160 10.40 9.58 30.20
CA LYS A 160 9.83 10.86 30.66
C LYS A 160 9.45 10.83 32.14
N GLN A 161 8.91 9.73 32.64
CA GLN A 161 8.56 9.57 34.06
C GLN A 161 9.81 9.56 34.94
N GLN A 162 10.86 8.85 34.54
CA GLN A 162 12.14 8.83 35.26
C GLN A 162 12.77 10.24 35.32
N GLN A 163 12.81 10.97 34.20
CA GLN A 163 13.33 12.35 34.17
C GLN A 163 12.54 13.32 35.07
N GLN A 164 11.21 13.14 35.16
CA GLN A 164 10.37 13.93 36.07
C GLN A 164 10.65 13.59 37.54
N GLN A 165 10.87 12.33 37.89
CA GLN A 165 11.25 11.93 39.24
C GLN A 165 12.60 12.55 39.65
N PHE A 166 13.65 12.48 38.81
CA PHE A 166 14.95 13.12 39.10
C PHE A 166 14.85 14.64 39.26
N SER A 167 13.98 15.28 38.48
CA SER A 167 13.73 16.73 38.59
C SER A 167 13.04 17.11 39.91
N TYR A 168 12.17 16.24 40.44
CA TYR A 168 11.52 16.45 41.74
C TYR A 168 12.50 16.39 42.91
N TYR A 169 13.47 15.46 42.88
CA TYR A 169 14.55 15.39 43.87
C TYR A 169 15.58 16.53 43.76
N SER A 170 15.64 17.22 42.61
CA SER A 170 16.50 18.38 42.39
C SER A 170 15.86 19.71 42.80
N ILE A 171 14.53 19.75 42.96
CA ILE A 171 13.75 20.95 43.31
C ILE A 171 13.81 21.26 44.81
N SER A 172 14.10 20.28 45.66
CA SER A 172 14.21 20.46 47.12
C SER A 172 15.32 21.46 47.53
N ASN A 173 16.22 21.83 46.61
CA ASN A 173 17.32 22.75 46.87
C ASN A 173 17.25 24.10 46.12
N ARG A 174 16.19 24.39 45.36
CA ARG A 174 16.00 25.72 44.72
C ARG A 174 14.70 26.37 45.20
N ARG A 175 14.80 27.17 46.25
CA ARG A 175 13.78 28.18 46.57
C ARG A 175 13.69 29.18 45.41
N GLY A 176 12.50 29.28 44.82
CA GLY A 176 12.03 30.47 44.11
C GLY A 176 12.75 30.83 42.81
N ALA A 177 12.43 30.15 41.71
CA ALA A 177 12.42 30.81 40.40
C ALA A 177 10.97 30.77 39.89
N PRO A 178 10.30 31.92 39.67
CA PRO A 178 8.97 31.91 39.10
C PRO A 178 9.04 31.26 37.72
N ILE A 179 8.16 30.29 37.48
CA ILE A 179 7.95 29.70 36.15
C ILE A 179 7.63 30.87 35.22
N SER A 180 8.55 31.23 34.33
CA SER A 180 8.31 32.31 33.39
C SER A 180 7.12 31.92 32.50
N GLN A 181 6.22 32.87 32.30
CA GLN A 181 5.00 32.72 31.52
C GLN A 181 5.26 32.15 30.10
N GLU A 182 6.49 32.30 29.59
CA GLU A 182 6.99 31.71 28.34
C GLU A 182 7.00 30.18 28.32
N GLN A 183 7.21 29.50 29.45
CA GLN A 183 7.18 28.03 29.51
C GLN A 183 5.75 27.46 29.46
N PHE A 184 4.74 28.24 29.89
CA PHE A 184 3.34 27.86 29.76
C PHE A 184 2.85 27.97 28.32
N PHE A 185 3.26 29.02 27.59
CA PHE A 185 2.89 29.20 26.19
C PHE A 185 3.60 28.24 25.22
N LYS A 186 4.77 27.68 25.60
CA LYS A 186 5.45 26.63 24.81
C LYS A 186 4.73 25.26 24.82
N ARG A 187 3.66 25.06 25.61
CA ARG A 187 2.80 23.88 25.49
C ARG A 187 1.91 23.88 24.25
N ARG A 188 1.83 24.99 23.50
CA ARG A 188 1.28 24.98 22.14
C ARG A 188 2.36 24.46 21.20
N SER A 189 2.62 23.17 21.31
CA SER A 189 3.74 22.54 20.61
C SER A 189 3.47 22.54 19.10
N HIS A 190 4.02 23.54 18.41
CA HIS A 190 4.30 23.49 16.97
C HIS A 190 5.49 22.53 16.69
N THR A 191 5.64 21.46 17.47
CA THR A 191 6.66 20.44 17.14
C THR A 191 6.23 19.76 15.85
N PRO A 192 7.09 19.74 14.83
CA PRO A 192 6.77 19.07 13.60
C PRO A 192 6.56 17.59 13.90
N LEU A 193 5.52 17.00 13.29
CA LEU A 193 5.27 15.58 13.41
C LEU A 193 6.47 14.81 12.84
N ARG A 194 7.01 13.84 13.60
CA ARG A 194 8.13 12.99 13.20
C ARG A 194 7.79 12.09 12.01
N SER A 195 8.80 11.57 11.30
CA SER A 195 8.57 10.63 10.21
C SER A 195 8.00 9.30 10.72
N LEU A 196 7.45 8.47 9.82
CA LEU A 196 7.00 7.11 10.18
C LEU A 196 8.18 6.22 10.61
N VAL A 197 9.35 6.43 9.98
CA VAL A 197 10.62 5.76 10.33
C VAL A 197 10.98 6.04 11.79
N ASP A 198 10.95 7.30 12.20
CA ASP A 198 11.29 7.72 13.56
C ASP A 198 10.22 7.32 14.59
N LEU A 199 8.96 7.23 14.16
CA LEU A 199 7.86 6.82 15.02
C LEU A 199 7.96 5.32 15.38
N LEU A 200 8.31 4.49 14.40
CA LEU A 200 8.41 3.03 14.59
C LEU A 200 9.82 2.58 14.98
N GLY A 201 10.83 3.41 14.76
CA GLY A 201 12.24 3.03 14.89
C GLY A 201 12.63 1.90 13.94
N ILE A 202 12.09 1.90 12.71
CA ILE A 202 12.39 0.92 11.65
C ILE A 202 12.81 1.70 10.41
N LYS A 203 14.10 1.60 10.05
CA LYS A 203 14.70 2.30 8.89
C LYS A 203 14.10 1.82 7.56
N ASP A 204 13.90 0.51 7.44
CA ASP A 204 13.50 -0.14 6.19
C ASP A 204 11.98 -0.34 6.07
N ILE A 205 11.18 0.43 6.81
CA ILE A 205 9.73 0.22 6.88
C ILE A 205 9.05 0.27 5.50
N TYR A 206 9.50 1.16 4.61
CA TYR A 206 8.93 1.30 3.28
C TYR A 206 9.27 0.10 2.37
N ILE A 207 10.40 -0.58 2.59
CA ILE A 207 10.71 -1.85 1.90
C ILE A 207 9.74 -2.93 2.37
N HIS A 208 9.52 -3.05 3.68
CA HIS A 208 8.56 -4.00 4.23
C HIS A 208 7.14 -3.75 3.70
N ILE A 209 6.69 -2.49 3.70
CA ILE A 209 5.38 -2.12 3.14
C ILE A 209 5.30 -2.47 1.65
N GLN A 210 6.34 -2.14 0.86
CA GLN A 210 6.38 -2.47 -0.57
C GLN A 210 6.26 -3.99 -0.80
N ALA A 211 6.99 -4.80 -0.05
CA ALA A 211 6.92 -6.26 -0.15
C ALA A 211 5.52 -6.79 0.18
N GLN A 212 4.93 -6.30 1.29
CA GLN A 212 3.58 -6.69 1.70
C GLN A 212 2.51 -6.25 0.68
N PHE A 213 2.59 -5.02 0.16
CA PHE A 213 1.67 -4.53 -0.86
C PHE A 213 1.80 -5.32 -2.17
N SER A 214 3.02 -5.63 -2.59
CA SER A 214 3.27 -6.48 -3.77
C SER A 214 2.65 -7.87 -3.59
N PHE A 215 2.81 -8.46 -2.39
CA PHE A 215 2.22 -9.76 -2.05
C PHE A 215 0.69 -9.73 -2.04
N VAL A 216 0.07 -8.69 -1.48
CA VAL A 216 -1.38 -8.51 -1.51
C VAL A 216 -1.89 -8.39 -2.95
N LEU A 217 -1.22 -7.61 -3.80
CA LEU A 217 -1.59 -7.48 -5.21
C LEU A 217 -1.46 -8.82 -5.97
N LYS A 218 -0.37 -9.56 -5.74
CA LYS A 218 -0.12 -10.89 -6.32
C LYS A 218 -1.20 -11.91 -5.91
N LEU A 219 -1.55 -11.97 -4.63
CA LEU A 219 -2.57 -12.90 -4.16
C LEU A 219 -3.98 -12.50 -4.59
N ALA A 220 -4.28 -11.20 -4.63
CA ALA A 220 -5.55 -10.71 -5.15
C ALA A 220 -5.73 -11.13 -6.61
N SER A 221 -4.72 -10.93 -7.47
CA SER A 221 -4.82 -11.33 -8.89
C SER A 221 -5.07 -12.82 -9.08
N ARG A 222 -4.52 -13.69 -8.23
CA ARG A 222 -4.77 -15.15 -8.28
C ARG A 222 -6.20 -15.55 -7.92
N LYS A 223 -6.93 -14.74 -7.16
CA LYS A 223 -8.35 -14.99 -6.89
C LYS A 223 -9.21 -14.84 -8.15
N ARG A 224 -8.69 -14.19 -9.20
CA ARG A 224 -9.32 -14.02 -10.51
C ARG A 224 -8.73 -14.96 -11.57
N ILE A 225 -8.47 -16.22 -11.21
CA ILE A 225 -8.07 -17.22 -12.20
C ILE A 225 -9.31 -18.04 -12.57
N GLU A 226 -9.83 -17.78 -13.76
CA GLU A 226 -10.85 -18.63 -14.37
C GLU A 226 -10.21 -19.95 -14.78
N LYS A 227 -10.78 -21.06 -14.33
CA LYS A 227 -10.40 -22.39 -14.82
C LYS A 227 -11.16 -22.65 -16.11
N LEU A 228 -10.52 -22.35 -17.24
CA LEU A 228 -10.98 -22.80 -18.55
C LEU A 228 -10.73 -24.30 -18.66
N ASN A 229 -11.79 -25.09 -18.49
CA ASN A 229 -11.76 -26.50 -18.86
C ASN A 229 -12.05 -26.57 -20.36
N PRO A 230 -11.07 -26.92 -21.22
CA PRO A 230 -11.40 -27.20 -22.61
C PRO A 230 -12.44 -28.32 -22.63
N GLY A 231 -13.47 -28.17 -23.47
CA GLY A 231 -14.40 -29.27 -23.74
C GLY A 231 -13.65 -30.49 -24.27
N ARG A 232 -14.33 -31.63 -24.39
CA ARG A 232 -13.74 -32.81 -25.04
C ARG A 232 -13.30 -32.41 -26.45
N THR A 233 -11.99 -32.37 -26.68
CA THR A 233 -11.43 -32.27 -28.02
C THR A 233 -11.74 -33.57 -28.77
N GLU A 234 -12.02 -33.47 -30.07
CA GLU A 234 -12.18 -34.64 -30.93
C GLU A 234 -10.93 -35.51 -30.80
N SER A 235 -11.09 -36.79 -30.46
CA SER A 235 -9.94 -37.69 -30.31
C SER A 235 -9.27 -37.90 -31.67
N MET A 236 -7.96 -38.13 -31.67
CA MET A 236 -7.22 -38.49 -32.90
C MET A 236 -7.86 -39.68 -33.64
N LEU A 237 -8.46 -40.62 -32.90
CA LEU A 237 -9.19 -41.74 -33.48
C LEU A 237 -10.48 -41.29 -34.18
N TYR A 238 -11.24 -40.41 -33.54
CA TYR A 238 -12.46 -39.86 -34.12
C TYR A 238 -12.17 -39.01 -35.37
N LEU A 239 -11.11 -38.20 -35.34
CA LEU A 239 -10.66 -37.43 -36.51
C LEU A 239 -10.33 -38.35 -37.70
N LYS A 240 -9.58 -39.44 -37.47
CA LYS A 240 -9.30 -40.44 -38.51
C LYS A 240 -10.57 -41.11 -39.05
N MET A 241 -11.47 -41.55 -38.17
CA MET A 241 -12.74 -42.15 -38.60
C MET A 241 -13.60 -41.18 -39.41
N LYS A 242 -13.60 -39.89 -39.04
CA LYS A 242 -14.32 -38.81 -39.73
C LYS A 242 -13.72 -38.56 -41.11
N GLU A 243 -12.39 -38.52 -41.24
CA GLU A 243 -11.70 -38.41 -42.52
C GLU A 243 -12.00 -39.61 -43.44
N GLU A 244 -11.94 -40.83 -42.91
CA GLU A 244 -12.26 -42.05 -43.66
C GLU A 244 -13.73 -42.07 -44.12
N TYR A 245 -14.66 -41.65 -43.27
CA TYR A 245 -16.08 -41.54 -43.63
C TYR A 245 -16.29 -40.52 -44.76
N LEU A 246 -15.67 -39.35 -44.66
CA LEU A 246 -15.76 -38.30 -45.69
C LEU A 246 -15.16 -38.77 -47.01
N ALA A 247 -14.02 -39.46 -46.99
CA ALA A 247 -13.39 -40.02 -48.18
C ALA A 247 -14.29 -41.06 -48.87
N LYS A 248 -14.91 -41.97 -48.09
CA LYS A 248 -15.86 -42.96 -48.63
C LYS A 248 -17.09 -42.31 -49.23
N ARG A 249 -17.63 -41.27 -48.60
CA ARG A 249 -18.78 -40.52 -49.11
C ARG A 249 -18.45 -39.80 -50.43
N HIS A 250 -17.28 -39.18 -50.53
CA HIS A 250 -16.84 -38.56 -51.78
C HIS A 250 -16.68 -39.57 -52.93
N GLN A 251 -16.14 -40.76 -52.63
CA GLN A 251 -16.02 -41.83 -53.63
C GLN A 251 -17.39 -42.38 -54.08
N GLN A 252 -18.38 -42.42 -53.19
CA GLN A 252 -19.75 -42.82 -53.54
C GLN A 252 -20.42 -41.79 -54.45
N GLN A 253 -20.31 -40.50 -54.12
CA GLN A 253 -20.87 -39.43 -54.94
C GLN A 253 -20.25 -39.37 -56.34
N GLN A 254 -18.93 -39.55 -56.46
CA GLN A 254 -18.26 -39.61 -57.77
C GLN A 254 -18.69 -40.81 -58.62
N LYS A 255 -19.09 -41.92 -57.99
CA LYS A 255 -19.61 -43.09 -58.71
C LYS A 255 -21.07 -42.90 -59.14
N GLU A 256 -21.86 -42.20 -58.35
CA GLU A 256 -23.24 -41.83 -58.68
C GLU A 256 -23.31 -40.77 -59.79
N GLU A 257 -22.31 -39.89 -59.91
CA GLU A 257 -22.23 -38.89 -60.99
C GLU A 257 -21.68 -39.44 -62.32
N GLN A 258 -21.07 -40.62 -62.32
CA GLN A 258 -20.46 -41.26 -63.51
C GLN A 258 -21.28 -42.42 -64.09
N GLY A 259 -22.40 -42.79 -63.45
CA GLY A 259 -23.36 -43.78 -63.95
C GLY A 259 -24.63 -43.13 -64.47
#